data_AF-A0A0B7IAL1-F1
#
_entry.id   AF-A0A0B7IAL1-F1
#
_cell.length_a   1.000
_cell.length_b   1.000
_cell.length_c   1.000
_cell.angle_alpha   90.00
_cell.angle_beta   90.00
_cell.angle_gamma   90.00
#
_symmetry.space_group_name_H-M   'P 1'
#
loop_
_entity.id
_entity.type
_entity.pdbx_description
1 polymer ?
#
loop_
_entity_poly.entity_id
_entity_poly.type
_entity_poly.pdbx_seq_one_letter_code
_entity_poly.pdbx_strand_id
1 'polypeptide(L)'
;MKASTQYNDFIGTVAADISDNVVLKYNEIDKFDSIAKFLKLNEKKFKLIGISINGTSSLGLSLICIDKENSINDEKIVKLSYDIMNEEQNILDMLFKRFEFVLYEKNDTKYPDVDNFIDKNFSNYHNYE
;
A
#
# COMPACT_ATOMS: atom_id res chain seq x y z
N MET A 1 5.63 -8.25 -1.27
CA MET A 1 6.48 -7.94 -0.07
C MET A 1 5.64 -8.20 1.19
N LYS A 2 6.23 -8.62 2.33
CA LYS A 2 5.54 -8.79 3.64
C LYS A 2 6.31 -8.01 4.72
N ALA A 3 5.62 -7.25 5.56
CA ALA A 3 6.22 -6.44 6.64
C ALA A 3 5.47 -6.65 7.96
N SER A 4 6.20 -6.71 9.07
CA SER A 4 5.59 -6.73 10.41
C SER A 4 5.05 -5.34 10.77
N THR A 5 3.85 -5.31 11.34
CA THR A 5 3.20 -4.09 11.80
C THR A 5 2.77 -4.25 13.26
N GLN A 6 2.72 -3.14 13.99
CA GLN A 6 2.28 -3.15 15.37
C GLN A 6 1.55 -1.86 15.71
N TYR A 7 0.39 -2.02 16.32
CA TYR A 7 -0.31 -0.95 17.05
C TYR A 7 -0.49 -1.37 18.51
N ASN A 8 -1.20 -0.56 19.29
CA ASN A 8 -1.29 -0.76 20.73
C ASN A 8 -1.87 -2.13 21.10
N ASP A 9 -2.90 -2.57 20.37
CA ASP A 9 -3.72 -3.74 20.71
C ASP A 9 -3.32 -5.00 19.95
N PHE A 10 -2.76 -4.87 18.74
CA PHE A 10 -2.45 -5.99 17.85
C PHE A 10 -1.03 -5.94 17.31
N ILE A 11 -0.49 -7.12 17.02
CA ILE A 11 0.66 -7.32 16.16
C ILE A 11 0.18 -7.96 14.86
N GLY A 12 0.85 -7.69 13.75
CA GLY A 12 0.40 -8.23 12.49
C GLY A 12 1.44 -8.21 11.41
N THR A 13 0.99 -8.60 10.23
CA THR A 13 1.76 -8.50 9.01
C THR A 13 0.92 -7.86 7.92
N VAL A 14 1.56 -7.08 7.06
CA VAL A 14 0.95 -6.51 5.86
C VAL A 14 1.77 -6.96 4.68
N ALA A 15 1.11 -7.56 3.70
CA ALA A 15 1.71 -7.95 2.45
C ALA A 15 1.01 -7.27 1.27
N ALA A 16 1.81 -6.80 0.32
CA ALA A 16 1.30 -6.16 -0.88
C ALA A 16 2.19 -6.43 -2.09
N ASP A 17 1.57 -6.62 -3.24
CA ASP A 17 2.22 -6.71 -4.55
C ASP A 17 1.64 -5.66 -5.49
N ILE A 18 2.51 -4.79 -6.01
CA ILE A 18 2.13 -3.76 -6.97
C ILE A 18 1.70 -4.40 -8.30
N SER A 19 0.59 -3.93 -8.84
CA SER A 19 0.00 -4.39 -10.09
C SER A 19 0.95 -4.20 -11.27
N ASP A 20 1.05 -5.22 -12.11
CA ASP A 20 1.86 -5.16 -13.33
C ASP A 20 1.14 -4.35 -14.43
N ASN A 21 -0.17 -4.12 -14.28
CA ASN A 21 -0.97 -3.34 -15.23
C ASN A 21 -0.49 -1.89 -15.35
N VAL A 22 -0.01 -1.30 -14.25
CA VAL A 22 0.52 0.08 -14.26
C VAL A 22 1.78 0.14 -15.10
N VAL A 23 2.65 -0.87 -14.97
CA VAL A 23 3.92 -0.95 -15.70
C VAL A 23 3.68 -1.12 -17.19
N LEU A 24 2.80 -2.05 -17.57
CA LEU A 24 2.45 -2.32 -18.97
C LEU A 24 1.82 -1.11 -19.67
N LYS A 25 1.02 -0.33 -18.96
CA LYS A 25 0.34 0.84 -19.51
C LYS A 25 1.28 1.99 -19.85
N TYR A 26 2.37 2.16 -19.10
CA TYR A 26 3.32 3.27 -19.26
C TYR A 26 4.66 2.85 -19.87
N ASN A 27 4.83 1.56 -20.19
CA ASN A 27 6.02 0.98 -20.82
C ASN A 27 7.33 1.31 -20.08
N GLU A 28 7.27 1.30 -18.75
CA GLU A 28 8.39 1.54 -17.86
C GLU A 28 8.97 0.24 -17.31
N ILE A 29 10.22 0.29 -16.83
CA ILE A 29 10.85 -0.85 -16.14
C ILE A 29 10.58 -0.75 -14.63
N ASP A 30 10.53 0.47 -14.08
CA ASP A 30 10.33 0.73 -12.66
C ASP A 30 8.85 0.97 -12.31
N LYS A 31 8.39 0.31 -11.23
CA LYS A 31 6.99 0.39 -10.79
C LYS A 31 6.63 1.77 -10.23
N PHE A 32 7.54 2.44 -9.54
CA PHE A 32 7.29 3.79 -9.03
C PHE A 32 7.28 4.84 -10.15
N ASP A 33 8.13 4.71 -11.16
CA ASP A 33 8.05 5.60 -12.34
C ASP A 33 6.70 5.44 -13.06
N SER A 34 6.22 4.20 -13.20
CA SER A 34 4.89 3.91 -13.74
C SER A 34 3.76 4.56 -12.92
N ILE A 35 3.84 4.46 -11.59
CA ILE A 35 2.86 5.07 -10.67
C ILE A 35 2.92 6.61 -10.73
N ALA A 36 4.12 7.19 -10.77
CA ALA A 36 4.31 8.63 -10.88
C ALA A 36 3.63 9.18 -12.15
N LYS A 37 3.79 8.50 -13.28
CA LYS A 37 3.13 8.85 -14.54
C LYS A 37 1.62 8.67 -14.50
N PHE A 38 1.15 7.57 -13.91
CA PHE A 38 -0.28 7.34 -13.73
C PHE A 38 -0.95 8.47 -12.95
N LEU A 39 -0.33 8.88 -11.84
CA LEU A 39 -0.82 9.95 -10.97
C LEU A 39 -0.45 11.35 -11.49
N LYS A 40 0.16 11.45 -12.68
CA LYS A 40 0.57 12.70 -13.33
C LYS A 40 1.47 13.56 -12.45
N LEU A 41 2.36 12.93 -11.68
CA LEU A 41 3.36 13.62 -10.86
C LEU A 41 4.29 14.45 -11.76
N ASN A 42 4.66 15.66 -11.32
CA ASN A 42 5.66 16.44 -12.03
C ASN A 42 7.07 15.86 -11.78
N GLU A 43 7.48 14.93 -12.64
CA GLU A 43 8.75 14.19 -12.53
C GLU A 43 10.00 15.07 -12.66
N LYS A 44 9.87 16.30 -13.17
CA LYS A 44 10.97 17.27 -13.18
C LYS A 44 11.25 17.82 -11.78
N LYS A 45 10.20 17.97 -10.96
CA LYS A 45 10.27 18.48 -9.59
C LYS A 45 10.40 17.38 -8.55
N PHE A 46 9.77 16.24 -8.79
CA PHE A 46 9.67 15.17 -7.81
C PHE A 46 10.14 13.83 -8.38
N LYS A 47 10.82 13.03 -7.56
CA LYS A 47 11.04 11.60 -7.85
C LYS A 47 10.26 10.78 -6.82
N LEU A 48 9.35 9.94 -7.27
CA LEU A 48 8.61 9.04 -6.38
C LEU A 48 9.56 7.97 -5.82
N ILE A 49 9.51 7.77 -4.50
CA ILE A 49 10.31 6.75 -3.81
C ILE A 49 9.47 5.87 -2.87
N GLY A 50 8.19 6.19 -2.69
CA GLY A 50 7.28 5.39 -1.88
C GLY A 50 5.85 5.88 -1.96
N ILE A 51 4.92 5.04 -1.50
CA ILE A 51 3.51 5.35 -1.36
C ILE A 51 3.07 5.09 0.07
N SER A 52 2.17 5.92 0.59
CA SER A 52 1.57 5.77 1.91
C SER A 52 0.06 5.74 1.75
N ILE A 53 -0.55 4.69 2.28
CA ILE A 53 -1.99 4.48 2.26
C ILE A 53 -2.47 4.39 3.70
N ASN A 54 -3.56 5.06 4.01
CA ASN A 54 -4.15 5.08 5.34
C ASN A 54 -5.66 5.31 5.25
N GLY A 55 -6.35 5.19 6.39
CA GLY A 55 -7.79 5.41 6.49
C GLY A 55 -8.61 4.12 6.35
N THR A 56 -9.80 4.14 6.96
CA THR A 56 -10.76 3.01 6.96
C THR A 56 -12.07 3.40 6.30
N SER A 57 -12.63 4.55 6.68
CA SER A 57 -13.86 5.12 6.09
C SER A 57 -13.60 5.98 4.85
N SER A 58 -12.43 6.62 4.78
CA SER A 58 -11.98 7.43 3.66
C SER A 58 -10.51 7.11 3.41
N LEU A 59 -10.22 6.56 2.24
CA LEU A 59 -8.87 6.14 1.88
C LEU A 59 -8.01 7.39 1.61
N GLY A 60 -6.91 7.54 2.34
CA GLY A 60 -5.90 8.55 2.09
C GLY A 60 -4.71 7.95 1.33
N LEU A 61 -4.36 8.55 0.20
CA LEU A 61 -3.14 8.23 -0.55
C LEU A 61 -2.15 9.40 -0.42
N SER A 62 -0.89 9.08 -0.22
CA SER A 62 0.19 10.06 -0.31
C SER A 62 1.40 9.49 -1.02
N LEU A 63 2.09 10.36 -1.74
CA LEU A 63 3.32 10.06 -2.44
C LEU A 63 4.50 10.53 -1.61
N ILE A 64 5.45 9.64 -1.37
CA ILE A 64 6.72 9.95 -0.73
C ILE A 64 7.72 10.21 -1.84
N CYS A 65 8.20 11.44 -1.93
CA CYS A 65 9.00 11.91 -3.05
C CYS A 65 10.29 12.57 -2.58
N ILE A 66 11.34 12.50 -3.41
CA ILE A 66 12.47 13.42 -3.33
C ILE A 66 12.07 14.71 -4.06
N ASP A 67 12.16 15.85 -3.38
CA ASP A 67 11.97 17.18 -3.96
C ASP A 67 13.27 17.67 -4.60
N LYS A 68 13.36 17.54 -5.93
CA LYS A 68 14.54 17.91 -6.71
C LYS A 68 14.81 19.42 -6.71
N GLU A 69 13.80 20.26 -6.51
CA GLU A 69 13.98 21.71 -6.52
C GLU A 69 14.63 22.19 -5.22
N ASN A 70 14.31 21.54 -4.10
CA ASN A 70 14.80 21.94 -2.79
C ASN A 70 15.98 21.09 -2.27
N SER A 71 16.45 20.10 -3.05
CA SER A 71 17.57 19.20 -2.72
C SER A 71 18.92 19.70 -3.28
N ILE A 72 19.37 20.87 -2.85
CA ILE A 72 20.63 21.49 -3.35
C ILE A 72 21.87 20.77 -2.80
N ASN A 73 21.88 20.46 -1.50
CA ASN A 73 23.00 19.81 -0.81
C ASN A 73 22.65 18.43 -0.27
N ASP A 74 21.41 18.25 0.19
CA ASP A 74 20.88 17.01 0.75
C ASP A 74 19.52 16.70 0.15
N GLU A 75 19.19 15.41 -0.01
CA GLU A 75 17.88 14.97 -0.49
C GLU A 75 16.79 15.36 0.52
N LYS A 76 15.83 16.18 0.07
CA LYS A 76 14.64 16.52 0.84
C LYS A 76 13.50 15.59 0.48
N ILE A 77 13.10 14.78 1.45
CA ILE A 77 11.96 13.86 1.32
C ILE A 77 10.69 14.60 1.74
N VAL A 78 9.71 14.65 0.84
CA VAL A 78 8.39 15.25 1.07
C VAL A 78 7.29 14.21 0.93
N LYS A 79 6.20 14.40 1.66
CA LYS A 79 4.97 13.59 1.56
C LYS A 79 3.88 14.44 0.94
N LEU A 80 3.50 14.13 -0.30
CA LEU A 80 2.45 14.82 -1.05
C LEU A 80 1.13 14.07 -0.88
N SER A 81 0.14 14.69 -0.26
CA SER A 81 -1.21 14.14 -0.20
C SER A 81 -1.81 14.12 -1.61
N TYR A 82 -2.34 12.99 -2.02
CA TYR A 82 -3.09 12.83 -3.25
C TYR A 82 -4.56 12.74 -2.90
N ASP A 83 -5.34 13.71 -3.40
CA ASP A 83 -6.78 13.73 -3.16
C ASP A 83 -7.45 12.68 -4.06
N ILE A 84 -8.00 11.64 -3.43
CA ILE A 84 -8.68 10.57 -4.13
C ILE A 84 -10.12 11.05 -4.36
N MET A 85 -10.36 11.69 -5.49
CA MET A 85 -11.73 12.08 -5.86
C MET A 85 -12.63 10.85 -6.11
N ASN A 86 -13.94 11.01 -5.90
CA ASN A 86 -15.07 10.05 -5.86
C ASN A 86 -15.13 8.84 -6.84
N GLU A 87 -14.17 8.59 -7.72
CA GLU A 87 -14.02 7.34 -8.49
C GLU A 87 -13.15 6.31 -7.74
N GLU A 88 -13.32 6.25 -6.41
CA GLU A 88 -12.42 5.68 -5.40
C GLU A 88 -12.19 4.17 -5.48
N GLN A 89 -13.11 3.40 -6.09
CA GLN A 89 -12.97 1.94 -6.12
C GLN A 89 -11.81 1.44 -7.00
N ASN A 90 -11.22 2.30 -7.85
CA ASN A 90 -10.25 1.84 -8.84
C ASN A 90 -8.77 2.02 -8.41
N ILE A 91 -8.48 2.86 -7.41
CA ILE A 91 -7.08 3.23 -7.12
C ILE A 91 -6.29 2.08 -6.48
N LEU A 92 -6.89 1.35 -5.52
CA LEU A 92 -6.23 0.21 -4.88
C LEU A 92 -6.11 -0.97 -5.84
N ASP A 93 -7.16 -1.27 -6.60
CA ASP A 93 -7.16 -2.32 -7.62
C ASP A 93 -6.13 -2.03 -8.73
N MET A 94 -5.94 -0.75 -9.06
CA MET A 94 -4.93 -0.37 -10.01
C MET A 94 -3.53 -0.46 -9.41
N LEU A 95 -3.32 -0.03 -8.16
CA LEU A 95 -2.01 -0.02 -7.53
C LEU A 95 -1.55 -1.42 -7.13
N PHE A 96 -2.44 -2.28 -6.64
CA PHE A 96 -2.10 -3.58 -6.08
C PHE A 96 -2.86 -4.70 -6.78
N LYS A 97 -2.13 -5.74 -7.17
CA LYS A 97 -2.74 -7.00 -7.60
C LYS A 97 -3.06 -7.93 -6.42
N ARG A 98 -2.40 -7.71 -5.29
CA ARG A 98 -2.60 -8.43 -4.03
C ARG A 98 -2.34 -7.48 -2.87
N PHE A 99 -3.23 -7.50 -1.89
CA PHE A 99 -3.10 -6.78 -0.63
C PHE A 99 -3.70 -7.64 0.49
N GLU A 100 -2.92 -7.89 1.53
CA GLU A 100 -3.29 -8.74 2.66
C GLU A 100 -2.82 -8.07 3.95
N PHE A 101 -3.70 -8.04 4.96
CA PHE A 101 -3.34 -7.69 6.31
C PHE A 101 -3.77 -8.82 7.24
N VAL A 102 -2.89 -9.23 8.14
CA VAL A 102 -3.16 -10.27 9.14
C VAL A 102 -2.89 -9.68 10.51
N LEU A 103 -3.81 -9.87 11.45
CA LEU A 103 -3.71 -9.39 12.81
C LEU A 103 -3.78 -10.56 13.80
N TYR A 104 -2.93 -10.48 14.81
CA TYR A 104 -2.87 -11.37 15.94
C TYR A 104 -2.94 -10.55 17.23
N GLU A 105 -3.46 -11.18 18.28
CA GLU A 105 -3.43 -10.61 19.64
C GLU A 105 -1.98 -10.35 20.05
N LYS A 106 -1.68 -9.12 20.47
CA LYS A 106 -0.30 -8.70 20.77
C LYS A 106 0.37 -9.53 21.87
N ASN A 107 -0.42 -10.03 22.81
CA ASN A 107 0.07 -10.83 23.94
C ASN A 107 -0.08 -12.34 23.71
N ASP A 108 -0.46 -12.77 22.50
CA ASP A 108 -0.50 -14.20 22.17
C ASP A 108 0.94 -14.72 21.99
N THR A 109 1.35 -15.57 22.93
CA THR A 109 2.67 -16.21 22.93
C THR A 109 2.69 -17.52 22.16
N LYS A 110 1.53 -18.04 21.77
CA LYS A 110 1.35 -19.34 21.13
C LYS A 110 1.23 -19.22 19.61
N TYR A 111 0.64 -18.14 19.11
CA TYR A 111 0.37 -17.92 17.68
C TYR A 111 0.78 -16.52 17.18
N PRO A 112 2.03 -16.07 17.38
CA PRO A 112 2.42 -14.68 17.08
C PRO A 112 2.55 -14.35 15.58
N ASP A 113 2.77 -15.35 14.72
CA ASP A 113 2.80 -15.20 13.25
C ASP A 113 2.58 -16.58 12.62
N VAL A 114 1.32 -16.98 12.43
CA VAL A 114 0.96 -18.29 11.87
C VAL A 114 0.98 -18.20 10.35
N ASP A 115 2.05 -18.70 9.72
CA ASP A 115 2.16 -18.72 8.26
C ASP A 115 1.54 -19.97 7.59
N ASN A 116 1.15 -20.98 8.39
CA ASN A 116 0.61 -22.24 7.89
C ASN A 116 -0.81 -22.45 8.42
N PHE A 117 -1.79 -21.92 7.69
CA PHE A 117 -3.21 -22.14 7.95
C PHE A 117 -3.89 -22.79 6.73
N ILE A 118 -4.99 -23.49 6.99
CA ILE A 118 -5.81 -24.11 5.95
C ILE A 118 -7.00 -23.20 5.73
N ASP A 119 -7.11 -22.65 4.53
CA ASP A 119 -8.28 -21.87 4.14
C ASP A 119 -9.53 -22.75 4.15
N LYS A 120 -10.51 -22.33 4.95
CA LYS A 120 -11.82 -22.97 5.05
C LYS A 120 -12.89 -21.95 4.75
N ASN A 121 -13.88 -22.34 3.95
CA ASN A 121 -14.99 -21.47 3.64
C ASN A 121 -15.84 -21.22 4.89
N PHE A 122 -15.97 -19.95 5.30
CA PHE A 122 -16.71 -19.52 6.48
C PHE A 122 -18.17 -20.00 6.50
N SER A 123 -18.83 -19.97 5.34
CA SER A 123 -20.25 -20.32 5.20
C SER A 123 -20.54 -21.80 5.50
N ASN A 124 -19.54 -22.68 5.42
CA ASN A 124 -19.71 -24.09 5.77
C ASN A 124 -19.85 -24.32 7.30
N TYR A 125 -19.59 -23.30 8.11
CA TYR A 125 -19.56 -23.39 9.57
C TYR A 125 -20.50 -22.39 10.26
N HIS A 126 -21.28 -21.63 9.48
CA HIS A 126 -22.19 -20.61 10.00
C HIS A 126 -23.59 -20.83 9.46
N ASN A 127 -24.56 -20.92 10.37
CA ASN A 127 -25.98 -20.93 10.03
C ASN A 127 -26.47 -19.48 10.04
N TYR A 128 -26.99 -19.02 8.91
CA TYR A 128 -27.73 -17.78 8.85
C TYR A 128 -29.19 -18.11 9.18
N GLU A 129 -29.63 -17.77 10.39
CA GLU A 129 -31.06 -17.72 10.74
C GLU A 129 -31.71 -16.46 10.17
#